data_AF-A0AAJ4AMT4-F1
#
_entry.id   AF-A0AAJ4AMT4-F1
#
_cell.length_a   1.000
_cell.length_b   1.000
_cell.length_c   1.000
_cell.angle_alpha   90.00
_cell.angle_beta   90.00
_cell.angle_gamma   90.00
#
_symmetry.space_group_name_H-M   'P 1'
#
loop_
_entity.id
_entity.type
_entity.pdbx_description
1 polymer ?
#
loop_
_entity_poly.entity_id
_entity_poly.type
_entity_poly.pdbx_seq_one_letter_code
_entity_poly.pdbx_strand_id
1 'polypeptide(L)'
;MPKKFTPEKTDNGSYISAGLNAKQFNQLFNKIEQAQKKNRRNAKRTLKPSTLTNPTSKALKALGEKAKGQRFTKDDLIKFDKARQRHKEKYDSRTAGVTYHFLVKNSREIDVKRANNRVDDGSGITSANLYAIKNNVALVNVKASSVSKHQHHRVKVRFEQWDELLQEPPNGDYNKAVQLACAGRISFDCDCGRHQYWYRYLATMGNYCLAPPKEFAFPKIKNPELSGVACKHVLKATTMLQSLAWQRILATQMKQQAKRVSYGSDNKAYFLNEQERKAAAKNRKTKVDQDAARREHDKYMRSQKAMQRKLDQQKRESERTKRQARKIRKQSNKIKELNDMLKMGFQNFHDGYKLQGKSKQEAITDFAKMMNVTPSKLERIVK
;
A
#
# COMPACT_ATOMS: atom_id res chain seq x y z
N MET A 1 38.20 -21.37 -4.57
CA MET A 1 36.97 -20.59 -4.28
C MET A 1 37.19 -19.13 -4.64
N PRO A 2 36.26 -18.43 -5.31
CA PRO A 2 36.43 -17.00 -5.62
C PRO A 2 36.57 -16.20 -4.31
N LYS A 3 37.54 -15.27 -4.28
CA LYS A 3 37.78 -14.41 -3.10
C LYS A 3 36.49 -13.68 -2.70
N LYS A 4 36.11 -13.81 -1.43
CA LYS A 4 34.94 -13.12 -0.86
C LYS A 4 35.14 -11.61 -1.00
N PHE A 5 34.15 -10.90 -1.57
CA PHE A 5 34.23 -9.44 -1.74
C PHE A 5 34.38 -8.73 -0.38
N THR A 6 35.48 -7.98 -0.25
CA THR A 6 35.80 -7.16 0.91
C THR A 6 35.78 -5.69 0.48
N PRO A 7 34.81 -4.89 0.96
CA PRO A 7 34.70 -3.50 0.57
C PRO A 7 35.76 -2.66 1.27
N GLU A 8 36.43 -1.82 0.49
CA GLU A 8 37.38 -0.83 0.96
C GLU A 8 36.67 0.39 1.57
N LYS A 9 37.40 1.15 2.38
CA LYS A 9 36.93 2.39 2.99
C LYS A 9 37.78 3.56 2.54
N THR A 10 37.15 4.72 2.42
CA THR A 10 37.82 6.01 2.28
C THR A 10 38.39 6.47 3.63
N ASP A 11 39.26 7.48 3.62
CA ASP A 11 39.90 8.04 4.82
C ASP A 11 38.89 8.53 5.87
N ASN A 12 37.73 9.01 5.42
CA ASN A 12 36.63 9.43 6.30
C ASN A 12 35.82 8.24 6.92
N GLY A 13 36.26 7.00 6.70
CA GLY A 13 35.65 5.77 7.20
C GLY A 13 34.39 5.29 6.47
N SER A 14 33.95 5.99 5.42
CA SER A 14 32.86 5.54 4.54
C SER A 14 33.33 4.45 3.57
N TYR A 15 32.43 3.65 3.01
CA TYR A 15 32.81 2.63 2.03
C TYR A 15 33.00 3.21 0.62
N ILE A 16 34.03 2.74 -0.07
CA ILE A 16 34.23 2.99 -1.49
C ILE A 16 33.18 2.18 -2.26
N SER A 17 32.37 2.88 -3.06
CA SER A 17 31.31 2.30 -3.89
C SER A 17 31.42 2.66 -5.37
N ALA A 18 32.20 3.69 -5.71
CA ALA A 18 32.57 3.99 -7.08
C ALA A 18 33.40 2.83 -7.68
N GLY A 19 33.22 2.55 -8.96
CA GLY A 19 33.92 1.46 -9.67
C GLY A 19 33.37 0.06 -9.42
N LEU A 20 32.51 -0.15 -8.41
CA LEU A 20 31.92 -1.46 -8.15
C LEU A 20 30.95 -1.89 -9.25
N ASN A 21 31.01 -3.15 -9.66
CA ASN A 21 29.95 -3.73 -10.49
C ASN A 21 28.65 -3.90 -9.70
N ALA A 22 27.53 -4.14 -10.39
CA ALA A 22 26.20 -4.19 -9.78
C ALA A 22 26.07 -5.24 -8.66
N LYS A 23 26.76 -6.40 -8.79
CA LYS A 23 26.76 -7.46 -7.77
C LYS A 23 27.54 -7.03 -6.53
N GLN A 24 28.75 -6.50 -6.71
CA GLN A 24 29.60 -5.99 -5.62
C GLN A 24 28.93 -4.82 -4.90
N PHE A 25 28.35 -3.87 -5.63
CA PHE A 25 27.56 -2.78 -5.07
C PHE A 25 26.43 -3.31 -4.19
N ASN A 26 25.68 -4.30 -4.67
CA ASN A 26 24.60 -4.89 -3.87
C ASN A 26 25.11 -5.59 -2.61
N GLN A 27 26.23 -6.31 -2.69
CA GLN A 27 26.87 -6.94 -1.54
C GLN A 27 27.36 -5.90 -0.53
N LEU A 28 27.97 -4.79 -0.97
CA LEU A 28 28.38 -3.68 -0.13
C LEU A 28 27.18 -3.11 0.65
N PHE A 29 26.11 -2.74 -0.05
CA PHE A 29 24.95 -2.12 0.60
C PHE A 29 24.18 -3.09 1.51
N ASN A 30 24.24 -4.41 1.27
CA ASN A 30 23.76 -5.39 2.24
C ASN A 30 24.57 -5.34 3.55
N LYS A 31 25.90 -5.21 3.47
CA LYS A 31 26.75 -5.04 4.66
C LYS A 31 26.47 -3.71 5.38
N ILE A 32 26.29 -2.62 4.63
CA ILE A 32 25.91 -1.31 5.19
C ILE A 32 24.57 -1.42 5.92
N GLU A 33 23.57 -2.05 5.31
CA GLU A 33 22.25 -2.22 5.92
C GLU A 33 22.33 -3.05 7.21
N GLN A 34 23.11 -4.13 7.24
CA GLN A 34 23.35 -4.92 8.44
C GLN A 34 24.02 -4.09 9.55
N ALA A 35 25.04 -3.30 9.21
CA ALA A 35 25.71 -2.41 10.15
C ALA A 35 24.76 -1.33 10.70
N GLN A 36 23.92 -0.74 9.84
CA GLN A 36 22.88 0.21 10.27
C GLN A 36 21.87 -0.43 11.23
N LYS A 37 21.43 -1.66 10.96
CA LYS A 37 20.54 -2.41 11.88
C LYS A 37 21.22 -2.65 13.22
N LYS A 38 22.49 -3.06 13.25
CA LYS A 38 23.27 -3.24 14.49
C LYS A 38 23.40 -1.93 15.26
N ASN A 39 23.80 -0.84 14.61
CA ASN A 39 23.91 0.48 15.22
C ASN A 39 22.57 0.96 15.78
N ARG A 40 21.48 0.69 15.06
CA ARG A 40 20.14 1.08 15.51
C ARG A 40 19.68 0.30 16.74
N ARG A 41 19.95 -1.01 16.82
CA ARG A 41 19.64 -1.83 18.01
C ARG A 41 20.35 -1.31 19.26
N ASN A 42 21.58 -0.82 19.09
CA ASN A 42 22.38 -0.29 20.20
C ASN A 42 22.14 1.21 20.46
N ALA A 43 21.18 1.84 19.77
CA ALA A 43 20.92 3.26 19.90
C ALA A 43 20.37 3.61 21.29
N LYS A 44 21.10 4.48 21.99
CA LYS A 44 20.71 5.00 23.30
C LYS A 44 19.81 6.23 23.14
N ARG A 45 19.13 6.61 24.23
CA ARG A 45 18.31 7.84 24.31
C ARG A 45 17.21 7.92 23.24
N THR A 46 16.62 6.81 22.83
CA THR A 46 15.54 6.77 21.83
C THR A 46 14.18 6.98 22.48
N LEU A 47 13.26 7.69 21.81
CA LEU A 47 11.89 7.87 22.30
C LEU A 47 11.03 6.71 21.85
N LYS A 48 10.90 5.70 22.71
CA LYS A 48 10.12 4.49 22.47
C LYS A 48 8.61 4.77 22.58
N PRO A 49 7.74 3.96 21.94
CA PRO A 49 6.29 4.13 22.05
C PRO A 49 5.79 4.17 23.50
N SER A 50 6.29 3.28 24.37
CA SER A 50 5.90 3.25 25.79
C SER A 50 6.30 4.51 26.55
N THR A 51 7.46 5.09 26.24
CA THR A 51 7.91 6.35 26.83
C THR A 51 7.08 7.52 26.35
N LEU A 52 6.60 7.49 25.10
CA LEU A 52 5.74 8.54 24.54
C LEU A 52 4.36 8.55 25.22
N THR A 53 3.77 7.38 25.48
CA THR A 53 2.42 7.26 26.06
C THR A 53 2.42 7.43 27.57
N ASN A 54 3.38 6.80 28.28
CA ASN A 54 3.43 6.78 29.74
C ASN A 54 4.83 7.21 30.23
N PRO A 55 5.13 8.52 30.25
CA PRO A 55 6.45 9.00 30.62
C PRO A 55 6.69 8.96 32.14
N THR A 56 7.70 8.20 32.56
CA THR A 56 8.25 8.28 33.93
C THR A 56 9.38 9.32 33.99
N SER A 57 9.64 9.89 35.16
CA SER A 57 10.76 10.83 35.36
C SER A 57 12.11 10.23 34.96
N LYS A 58 12.32 8.93 35.24
CA LYS A 58 13.50 8.16 34.80
C LYS A 58 13.57 8.08 33.28
N ALA A 59 12.46 7.80 32.61
CA ALA A 59 12.42 7.71 31.15
C ALA A 59 12.69 9.06 30.48
N LEU A 60 12.14 10.16 31.01
CA LEU A 60 12.40 11.52 30.52
C LEU A 60 13.89 11.89 30.67
N LYS A 61 14.51 11.61 31.83
CA LYS A 61 15.96 11.83 32.02
C LYS A 61 16.80 11.01 31.03
N ALA A 62 16.37 9.79 30.70
CA ALA A 62 17.06 8.92 29.75
C ALA A 62 16.96 9.39 28.29
N LEU A 63 16.05 10.31 27.95
CA LEU A 63 15.94 10.90 26.60
C LEU A 63 17.08 11.87 26.26
N GLY A 64 17.82 12.33 27.29
CA GLY A 64 18.89 13.30 27.15
C GLY A 64 18.37 14.72 26.95
N GLU A 65 19.10 15.50 26.17
CA GLU A 65 18.86 16.93 26.00
C GLU A 65 18.43 17.26 24.56
N LYS A 66 17.67 18.36 24.46
CA LYS A 66 17.27 19.06 23.24
C LYS A 66 18.45 19.87 22.70
N ALA A 67 18.23 20.54 21.57
CA ALA A 67 19.13 21.63 21.17
C ALA A 67 19.21 22.66 22.31
N LYS A 68 20.42 23.19 22.57
CA LYS A 68 20.72 24.14 23.66
C LYS A 68 20.73 23.54 25.09
N GLY A 69 20.88 22.22 25.25
CA GLY A 69 21.12 21.59 26.56
C GLY A 69 19.89 21.39 27.46
N GLN A 70 18.70 21.81 27.02
CA GLN A 70 17.47 21.66 27.80
C GLN A 70 16.98 20.21 27.82
N ARG A 71 16.50 19.69 28.95
CA ARG A 71 15.92 18.33 29.03
C ARG A 71 14.54 18.23 28.38
N PHE A 72 14.19 17.03 27.91
CA PHE A 72 12.83 16.74 27.43
C PHE A 72 11.83 16.75 28.59
N THR A 73 10.70 17.42 28.39
CA THR A 73 9.62 17.55 29.38
C THR A 73 8.38 16.75 28.96
N LYS A 74 7.41 16.59 29.87
CA LYS A 74 6.11 15.99 29.55
C LYS A 74 5.40 16.74 28.41
N ASP A 75 5.49 18.07 28.39
CA ASP A 75 4.86 18.89 27.35
C ASP A 75 5.46 18.63 25.96
N ASP A 76 6.78 18.38 25.89
CA ASP A 76 7.41 17.97 24.63
C ASP A 76 6.78 16.68 24.09
N LEU A 77 6.50 15.71 24.98
CA LEU A 77 5.87 14.45 24.58
C LEU A 77 4.42 14.63 24.15
N ILE A 78 3.66 15.51 24.82
CA ILE A 78 2.30 15.86 24.39
C ILE A 78 2.34 16.47 22.98
N LYS A 79 3.29 17.37 22.70
CA LYS A 79 3.47 17.95 21.36
C LYS A 79 3.83 16.88 20.32
N PHE A 80 4.72 15.94 20.68
CA PHE A 80 5.08 14.82 19.81
C PHE A 80 3.89 13.90 19.52
N ASP A 81 3.06 13.62 20.51
CA ASP A 81 1.85 12.82 20.30
C ASP A 81 0.83 13.55 19.42
N LYS A 82 0.60 14.85 19.65
CA LYS A 82 -0.23 15.67 18.77
C LYS A 82 0.29 15.67 17.33
N ALA A 83 1.60 15.76 17.12
CA ALA A 83 2.20 15.61 15.79
C ALA A 83 1.91 14.22 15.20
N ARG A 84 2.09 13.15 15.98
CA ARG A 84 1.79 11.77 15.56
C ARG A 84 0.33 11.60 15.11
N GLN A 85 -0.64 12.11 15.89
CA GLN A 85 -2.07 12.01 15.54
C GLN A 85 -2.41 12.77 14.26
N ARG A 86 -1.96 14.04 14.14
CA ARG A 86 -2.16 14.86 12.92
C ARG A 86 -1.65 14.14 11.67
N HIS A 87 -0.50 13.48 11.78
CA HIS A 87 0.03 12.72 10.63
C HIS A 87 -0.74 11.44 10.38
N LYS A 88 -1.19 10.71 11.41
CA LYS A 88 -2.00 9.49 11.23
C LYS A 88 -3.26 9.73 10.38
N GLU A 89 -3.88 10.90 10.50
CA GLU A 89 -5.04 11.31 9.67
C GLU A 89 -4.68 11.51 8.20
N LYS A 90 -3.44 11.90 7.91
CA LYS A 90 -2.95 12.19 6.56
C LYS A 90 -2.61 10.93 5.75
N TYR A 91 -2.21 9.85 6.42
CA TYR A 91 -1.79 8.61 5.76
C TYR A 91 -2.86 7.52 5.92
N ASP A 92 -3.13 6.82 4.82
CA ASP A 92 -3.85 5.55 4.88
C ASP A 92 -2.89 4.46 5.39
N SER A 93 -2.89 4.25 6.70
CA SER A 93 -2.10 3.20 7.35
C SER A 93 -2.63 1.78 7.13
N ARG A 94 -3.83 1.62 6.57
CA ARG A 94 -4.45 0.30 6.32
C ARG A 94 -3.93 -0.31 5.02
N THR A 95 -3.67 0.52 4.02
CA THR A 95 -3.18 0.07 2.71
C THR A 95 -1.67 0.27 2.59
N ALA A 96 -0.96 -0.78 2.16
CA ALA A 96 0.50 -0.71 2.00
C ALA A 96 0.92 0.28 0.89
N GLY A 97 2.07 0.92 1.08
CA GLY A 97 2.68 1.84 0.11
C GLY A 97 1.99 3.21 0.03
N VAL A 98 2.52 4.11 -0.81
CA VAL A 98 1.94 5.41 -1.17
C VAL A 98 2.11 5.65 -2.66
N THR A 99 1.27 6.49 -3.29
CA THR A 99 1.46 6.83 -4.70
C THR A 99 2.60 7.83 -4.90
N TYR A 100 3.21 7.84 -6.09
CA TYR A 100 4.25 8.81 -6.46
C TYR A 100 3.82 10.26 -6.22
N HIS A 101 2.60 10.61 -6.66
CA HIS A 101 2.06 11.96 -6.53
C HIS A 101 1.87 12.36 -5.06
N PHE A 102 1.38 11.45 -4.21
CA PHE A 102 1.28 11.70 -2.77
C PHE A 102 2.66 11.93 -2.15
N LEU A 103 3.65 11.12 -2.52
CA LEU A 103 5.02 11.22 -2.02
C LEU A 103 5.65 12.57 -2.35
N VAL A 104 5.53 13.01 -3.61
CA VAL A 104 6.11 14.27 -4.07
C VAL A 104 5.37 15.46 -3.48
N LYS A 105 4.03 15.49 -3.55
CA LYS A 105 3.19 16.58 -2.99
C LYS A 105 3.54 16.87 -1.53
N ASN A 106 3.72 15.81 -0.74
CA ASN A 106 3.90 15.90 0.71
C ASN A 106 5.37 15.97 1.17
N SER A 107 6.32 15.90 0.24
CA SER A 107 7.74 16.08 0.55
C SER A 107 8.08 17.56 0.73
N ARG A 108 9.14 17.83 1.50
CA ARG A 108 9.58 19.21 1.74
C ARG A 108 10.14 19.79 0.44
N GLU A 109 9.85 21.06 0.19
CA GLU A 109 10.32 21.78 -1.01
C GLU A 109 11.86 21.72 -1.15
N ILE A 110 12.59 21.87 -0.04
CA ILE A 110 14.06 21.75 -0.04
C ILE A 110 14.55 20.36 -0.48
N ASP A 111 13.83 19.29 -0.13
CA ASP A 111 14.19 17.94 -0.56
C ASP A 111 13.89 17.73 -2.06
N VAL A 112 12.84 18.38 -2.58
CA VAL A 112 12.52 18.43 -4.02
C VAL A 112 13.57 19.22 -4.80
N LYS A 113 13.96 20.41 -4.34
CA LYS A 113 15.02 21.23 -4.97
C LYS A 113 16.34 20.46 -5.02
N ARG A 114 16.72 19.79 -3.92
CA ARG A 114 17.90 18.92 -3.85
C ARG A 114 17.82 17.72 -4.81
N ALA A 115 16.67 17.05 -4.89
CA ALA A 115 16.48 15.95 -5.85
C ALA A 115 16.61 16.41 -7.31
N ASN A 116 16.27 17.66 -7.59
CA ASN A 116 16.37 18.28 -8.91
C ASN A 116 17.71 18.98 -9.19
N ASN A 117 18.65 18.95 -8.25
CA ASN A 117 19.92 19.68 -8.34
C ASN A 117 19.72 21.20 -8.60
N ARG A 118 18.73 21.81 -7.92
CA ARG A 118 18.40 23.25 -7.98
C ARG A 118 18.79 23.96 -6.68
N VAL A 119 19.96 23.63 -6.14
CA VAL A 119 20.51 24.21 -4.92
C VAL A 119 21.99 24.45 -5.13
N ASP A 120 22.49 25.54 -4.58
CA ASP A 120 23.88 25.98 -4.78
C ASP A 120 24.81 25.50 -3.63
N ASP A 121 24.24 24.87 -2.59
CA ASP A 121 24.96 24.32 -1.42
C ASP A 121 25.67 22.99 -1.70
N GLY A 122 25.80 22.58 -2.97
CA GLY A 122 26.38 21.29 -3.37
C GLY A 122 25.59 20.06 -2.92
N SER A 123 24.41 20.22 -2.30
CA SER A 123 23.62 19.10 -1.78
C SER A 123 22.64 18.50 -2.81
N GLY A 124 22.72 18.92 -4.07
CA GLY A 124 21.89 18.41 -5.14
C GLY A 124 22.29 17.00 -5.62
N ILE A 125 21.34 16.31 -6.27
CA ILE A 125 21.53 14.95 -6.82
C ILE A 125 21.70 15.01 -8.34
N THR A 126 22.80 14.45 -8.84
CA THR A 126 23.12 14.47 -10.27
C THR A 126 22.56 13.28 -11.03
N SER A 127 22.45 12.10 -10.41
CA SER A 127 22.04 10.88 -11.11
C SER A 127 21.43 9.82 -10.20
N ALA A 128 20.54 9.03 -10.79
CA ALA A 128 19.99 7.81 -10.22
C ALA A 128 19.85 6.76 -11.34
N ASN A 129 20.26 5.52 -11.08
CA ASN A 129 20.23 4.44 -12.06
C ASN A 129 19.62 3.17 -11.45
N LEU A 130 18.63 2.61 -12.14
CA LEU A 130 18.19 1.24 -11.91
C LEU A 130 19.37 0.31 -12.21
N TYR A 131 19.71 -0.59 -11.27
CA TYR A 131 20.82 -1.52 -11.47
C TYR A 131 20.43 -2.98 -11.23
N ALA A 132 19.33 -3.21 -10.52
CA ALA A 132 18.81 -4.55 -10.30
C ALA A 132 17.32 -4.53 -9.99
N ILE A 133 16.68 -5.67 -10.21
CA ILE A 133 15.30 -5.95 -9.85
C ILE A 133 15.29 -7.24 -9.04
N LYS A 134 14.67 -7.20 -7.86
CA LYS A 134 14.52 -8.36 -6.98
C LYS A 134 13.03 -8.53 -6.69
N ASN A 135 12.40 -9.50 -7.35
CA ASN A 135 10.95 -9.75 -7.32
C ASN A 135 10.20 -8.47 -7.68
N ASN A 136 9.35 -7.98 -6.78
CA ASN A 136 8.61 -6.74 -6.89
C ASN A 136 9.39 -5.49 -6.39
N VAL A 137 10.71 -5.60 -6.19
CA VAL A 137 11.56 -4.51 -5.67
C VAL A 137 12.57 -4.03 -6.72
N ALA A 138 12.45 -2.78 -7.14
CA ALA A 138 13.46 -2.07 -7.90
C ALA A 138 14.61 -1.61 -6.98
N LEU A 139 15.85 -1.90 -7.40
CA LEU A 139 17.07 -1.48 -6.70
C LEU A 139 17.75 -0.38 -7.50
N VAL A 140 17.85 0.79 -6.90
CA VAL A 140 18.34 2.01 -7.53
C VAL A 140 19.60 2.48 -6.80
N ASN A 141 20.66 2.74 -7.56
CA ASN A 141 21.80 3.48 -7.05
C ASN A 141 21.57 4.96 -7.31
N VAL A 142 21.86 5.80 -6.33
CA VAL A 142 21.76 7.25 -6.44
C VAL A 142 23.13 7.81 -6.11
N LYS A 143 23.71 8.59 -7.03
CA LYS A 143 24.97 9.28 -6.76
C LYS A 143 24.74 10.29 -5.65
N ALA A 144 25.55 10.23 -4.62
CA ALA A 144 25.43 11.16 -3.52
C ALA A 144 25.88 12.56 -3.95
N SER A 145 25.39 13.56 -3.23
CA SER A 145 25.74 14.97 -3.48
C SER A 145 27.21 15.25 -3.15
N SER A 146 27.80 16.34 -3.67
CA SER A 146 29.23 16.64 -3.45
C SER A 146 29.59 16.82 -1.97
N VAL A 147 28.67 17.36 -1.17
CA VAL A 147 28.85 17.53 0.29
C VAL A 147 28.59 16.25 1.10
N SER A 148 28.30 15.12 0.45
CA SER A 148 28.06 13.84 1.13
C SER A 148 29.39 13.17 1.46
N LYS A 149 29.50 12.61 2.67
CA LYS A 149 30.62 11.72 3.02
C LYS A 149 30.61 10.37 2.30
N HIS A 150 29.46 9.96 1.76
CA HIS A 150 29.28 8.74 1.00
C HIS A 150 29.28 9.05 -0.50
N GLN A 151 29.78 8.12 -1.33
CA GLN A 151 29.78 8.27 -2.80
C GLN A 151 28.41 7.94 -3.44
N HIS A 152 27.71 6.95 -2.91
CA HIS A 152 26.39 6.52 -3.41
C HIS A 152 25.45 6.18 -2.25
N HIS A 153 24.16 6.14 -2.57
CA HIS A 153 23.11 5.55 -1.75
C HIS A 153 22.33 4.51 -2.54
N ARG A 154 21.78 3.52 -1.85
CA ARG A 154 20.84 2.54 -2.38
C ARG A 154 19.42 2.89 -1.95
N VAL A 155 18.55 3.04 -2.93
CA VAL A 155 17.10 3.13 -2.74
C VAL A 155 16.48 1.81 -3.18
N LYS A 156 15.62 1.24 -2.33
CA LYS A 156 14.78 0.09 -2.64
C LYS A 156 13.36 0.59 -2.80
N VAL A 157 12.70 0.26 -3.90
CA VAL A 157 11.28 0.61 -4.14
C VAL A 157 10.51 -0.65 -4.47
N ARG A 158 9.57 -1.03 -3.61
CA ARG A 158 8.64 -2.14 -3.84
C ARG A 158 7.37 -1.62 -4.47
N PHE A 159 6.90 -2.27 -5.53
CA PHE A 159 5.59 -2.00 -6.11
C PHE A 159 4.57 -2.93 -5.46
N GLU A 160 3.56 -2.36 -4.79
CA GLU A 160 2.62 -3.16 -3.99
C GLU A 160 1.67 -4.00 -4.85
N GLN A 161 1.43 -3.57 -6.10
CA GLN A 161 0.52 -4.25 -7.04
C GLN A 161 1.27 -5.12 -8.06
N TRP A 162 2.58 -5.33 -7.88
CA TRP A 162 3.38 -6.06 -8.86
C TRP A 162 2.86 -7.48 -9.11
N ASP A 163 2.57 -8.21 -8.04
CA ASP A 163 2.23 -9.63 -8.13
C ASP A 163 0.83 -9.83 -8.75
N GLU A 164 -0.13 -8.96 -8.43
CA GLU A 164 -1.45 -8.89 -9.06
C GLU A 164 -1.31 -8.61 -10.56
N LEU A 165 -0.55 -7.56 -10.93
CA LEU A 165 -0.36 -7.15 -12.32
C LEU A 165 0.52 -8.13 -13.13
N LEU A 166 1.33 -8.94 -12.45
CA LEU A 166 2.07 -10.04 -13.04
C LEU A 166 1.13 -11.19 -13.43
N GLN A 167 0.14 -11.51 -12.59
CA GLN A 167 -0.83 -12.57 -12.81
C GLN A 167 -1.91 -12.17 -13.80
N GLU A 168 -2.43 -10.95 -13.67
CA GLU A 168 -3.52 -10.40 -14.46
C GLU A 168 -3.08 -9.10 -15.17
N PRO A 169 -2.15 -9.19 -16.14
CA PRO A 169 -1.75 -8.02 -16.91
C PRO A 169 -2.93 -7.49 -17.75
N PRO A 170 -3.15 -6.17 -17.80
CA PRO A 170 -4.25 -5.59 -18.56
C PRO A 170 -4.18 -6.00 -20.04
N ASN A 171 -5.19 -6.73 -20.52
CA ASN A 171 -5.24 -7.30 -21.88
C ASN A 171 -4.00 -8.13 -22.25
N GLY A 172 -3.32 -8.76 -21.28
CA GLY A 172 -2.07 -9.49 -21.55
C GLY A 172 -0.82 -8.61 -21.72
N ASP A 173 -0.92 -7.28 -21.57
CA ASP A 173 0.16 -6.34 -21.86
C ASP A 173 0.97 -5.97 -20.61
N TYR A 174 2.16 -6.56 -20.50
CA TYR A 174 3.10 -6.29 -19.41
C TYR A 174 3.66 -4.84 -19.40
N ASN A 175 3.63 -4.12 -20.52
CA ASN A 175 4.03 -2.70 -20.50
C ASN A 175 2.99 -1.87 -19.76
N LYS A 176 1.70 -2.10 -20.04
CA LYS A 176 0.60 -1.46 -19.30
C LYS A 176 0.60 -1.89 -17.84
N ALA A 177 0.83 -3.17 -17.56
CA ALA A 177 0.96 -3.69 -16.20
C ALA A 177 2.04 -2.92 -15.41
N VAL A 178 3.23 -2.75 -15.96
CA VAL A 178 4.30 -1.99 -15.29
C VAL A 178 4.01 -0.50 -15.18
N GLN A 179 3.39 0.11 -16.18
CA GLN A 179 2.95 1.51 -16.08
C GLN A 179 1.98 1.70 -14.91
N LEU A 180 1.02 0.79 -14.74
CA LEU A 180 0.12 0.78 -13.59
C LEU A 180 0.88 0.55 -12.28
N ALA A 181 1.82 -0.41 -12.23
CA ALA A 181 2.62 -0.67 -11.04
C ALA A 181 3.47 0.55 -10.62
N CYS A 182 4.07 1.26 -11.57
CA CYS A 182 4.85 2.48 -11.33
C CYS A 182 4.00 3.69 -10.93
N ALA A 183 2.77 3.78 -11.44
CA ALA A 183 1.81 4.83 -11.08
C ALA A 183 1.08 4.53 -9.75
N GLY A 184 1.00 3.24 -9.41
CA GLY A 184 0.33 2.70 -8.23
C GLY A 184 1.06 2.98 -6.91
N ARG A 185 0.78 2.14 -5.91
CA ARG A 185 1.35 2.30 -4.56
C ARG A 185 2.74 1.67 -4.49
N ILE A 186 3.66 2.42 -3.87
CA ILE A 186 5.03 2.01 -3.64
C ILE A 186 5.41 2.09 -2.17
N SER A 187 6.15 1.10 -1.68
CA SER A 187 6.89 1.18 -0.42
C SER A 187 8.37 1.33 -0.70
N PHE A 188 9.10 2.02 0.17
CA PHE A 188 10.52 2.28 -0.08
C PHE A 188 11.38 2.31 1.19
N ASP A 189 12.67 2.17 0.97
CA ASP A 189 13.73 2.33 1.97
C ASP A 189 14.97 2.95 1.30
N CYS A 190 15.71 3.76 2.04
CA CYS A 190 16.96 4.37 1.59
C CYS A 190 17.97 4.37 2.73
N ASP A 191 19.20 3.92 2.48
CA ASP A 191 20.25 3.82 3.49
C ASP A 191 20.72 5.19 4.02
N CYS A 192 20.41 6.30 3.35
CA CYS A 192 20.89 7.61 3.75
C CYS A 192 20.40 8.03 5.15
N GLY A 193 21.23 8.75 5.90
CA GLY A 193 20.90 9.18 7.26
C GLY A 193 19.62 10.03 7.36
N ARG A 194 19.30 10.83 6.32
CA ARG A 194 18.06 11.60 6.29
C ARG A 194 16.83 10.69 6.25
N HIS A 195 16.84 9.62 5.47
CA HIS A 195 15.73 8.65 5.49
C HIS A 195 15.71 7.88 6.82
N GLN A 196 16.84 7.30 7.22
CA GLN A 196 16.94 6.44 8.41
C GLN A 196 16.52 7.16 9.71
N TYR A 197 16.85 8.43 9.86
CA TYR A 197 16.61 9.17 11.12
C TYR A 197 15.47 10.19 11.07
N TRP A 198 15.01 10.61 9.88
CA TRP A 198 13.89 11.57 9.78
C TRP A 198 12.61 10.92 9.29
N TYR A 199 12.69 10.06 8.26
CA TYR A 199 11.53 9.65 7.48
C TYR A 199 11.10 8.20 7.70
N ARG A 200 12.00 7.32 8.18
CA ARG A 200 11.68 5.90 8.39
C ARG A 200 10.55 5.68 9.39
N TYR A 201 10.49 6.49 10.44
CA TYR A 201 9.37 6.49 11.40
C TYR A 201 8.04 6.82 10.70
N LEU A 202 8.01 7.87 9.88
CA LEU A 202 6.81 8.26 9.14
C LEU A 202 6.40 7.19 8.12
N ALA A 203 7.39 6.57 7.46
CA ALA A 203 7.16 5.45 6.55
C ALA A 203 6.55 4.24 7.24
N THR A 204 6.99 3.97 8.47
CA THR A 204 6.43 2.90 9.30
C THR A 204 4.98 3.22 9.68
N MET A 205 4.73 4.45 10.13
CA MET A 205 3.40 4.89 10.54
C MET A 205 2.39 4.95 9.39
N GLY A 206 2.82 5.39 8.21
CA GLY A 206 1.98 5.45 7.01
C GLY A 206 1.93 4.15 6.19
N ASN A 207 2.49 3.05 6.70
CA ASN A 207 2.52 1.75 6.04
C ASN A 207 3.16 1.73 4.64
N TYR A 208 4.14 2.60 4.39
CA TYR A 208 4.93 2.65 3.14
C TYR A 208 6.43 2.38 3.34
N CYS A 209 6.80 1.88 4.52
CA CYS A 209 8.15 1.42 4.79
C CYS A 209 8.38 0.04 4.18
N LEU A 210 9.47 -0.10 3.42
CA LEU A 210 9.95 -1.40 3.00
C LEU A 210 10.61 -2.11 4.20
N ALA A 211 9.80 -2.93 4.90
CA ALA A 211 10.19 -3.69 6.07
C ALA A 211 10.76 -5.08 5.70
N PRO A 212 11.64 -5.67 6.54
CA PRO A 212 12.20 -5.14 7.79
C PRO A 212 13.49 -4.32 7.64
N PRO A 213 13.81 -3.40 8.59
CA PRO A 213 13.06 -3.13 9.82
C PRO A 213 12.05 -1.97 9.74
N LYS A 214 11.03 -2.05 10.60
CA LYS A 214 10.15 -0.92 10.95
C LYS A 214 10.83 -0.04 12.01
N GLU A 215 10.55 1.26 12.00
CA GLU A 215 11.06 2.22 12.99
C GLU A 215 9.92 2.71 13.88
N PHE A 216 10.00 2.37 15.17
CA PHE A 216 8.98 2.74 16.15
C PHE A 216 9.41 3.86 17.09
N ALA A 217 10.70 4.22 17.10
CA ALA A 217 11.17 5.29 17.95
C ALA A 217 10.96 6.65 17.26
N PHE A 218 10.28 7.55 17.97
CA PHE A 218 9.92 8.86 17.46
C PHE A 218 11.18 9.72 17.21
N PRO A 219 11.28 10.42 16.06
CA PRO A 219 12.47 11.18 15.65
C PRO A 219 12.58 12.54 16.35
N LYS A 220 12.54 12.55 17.69
CA LYS A 220 12.38 13.77 18.53
C LYS A 220 13.39 14.89 18.30
N ILE A 221 14.60 14.58 17.83
CA ILE A 221 15.66 15.57 17.57
C ILE A 221 15.64 16.01 16.11
N LYS A 222 15.45 15.06 15.19
CA LYS A 222 15.67 15.27 13.76
C LYS A 222 14.41 15.72 13.04
N ASN A 223 13.24 15.24 13.45
CA ASN A 223 11.97 15.58 12.83
C ASN A 223 10.83 15.63 13.87
N PRO A 224 10.89 16.53 14.87
CA PRO A 224 9.89 16.60 15.94
C PRO A 224 8.46 16.87 15.46
N GLU A 225 8.30 17.64 14.38
CA GLU A 225 7.00 17.94 13.76
C GLU A 225 6.57 16.90 12.70
N LEU A 226 7.38 15.86 12.50
CA LEU A 226 7.15 14.81 11.51
C LEU A 226 6.87 15.35 10.08
N SER A 227 7.48 16.47 9.67
CA SER A 227 7.19 17.05 8.35
C SER A 227 8.02 16.44 7.22
N GLY A 228 7.44 16.34 6.02
CA GLY A 228 8.02 15.69 4.84
C GLY A 228 7.66 14.19 4.74
N VAL A 229 7.99 13.55 3.61
CA VAL A 229 7.73 12.12 3.36
C VAL A 229 8.98 11.37 2.94
N ALA A 230 9.79 11.99 2.07
CA ALA A 230 10.91 11.33 1.43
C ALA A 230 12.16 12.21 1.43
N CYS A 231 13.33 11.56 1.41
CA CYS A 231 14.60 12.24 1.16
C CYS A 231 14.80 12.48 -0.34
N LYS A 232 15.75 13.37 -0.67
CA LYS A 232 16.15 13.66 -2.05
C LYS A 232 16.47 12.42 -2.90
N HIS A 233 17.06 11.37 -2.31
CA HIS A 233 17.40 10.14 -3.03
C HIS A 233 16.17 9.34 -3.44
N VAL A 234 15.21 9.18 -2.52
CA VAL A 234 13.94 8.51 -2.80
C VAL A 234 13.17 9.29 -3.86
N LEU A 235 13.04 10.61 -3.69
CA LEU A 235 12.36 11.48 -4.67
C LEU A 235 12.94 11.29 -6.08
N LYS A 236 14.27 11.38 -6.22
CA LYS A 236 14.93 11.18 -7.51
C LYS A 236 14.67 9.77 -8.05
N ALA A 237 14.85 8.72 -7.25
CA ALA A 237 14.62 7.34 -7.67
C ALA A 237 13.18 7.09 -8.13
N THR A 238 12.19 7.57 -7.38
CA THR A 238 10.76 7.37 -7.71
C THR A 238 10.30 8.20 -8.90
N THR A 239 10.90 9.35 -9.14
CA THR A 239 10.68 10.13 -10.36
C THR A 239 11.22 9.40 -11.59
N MET A 240 12.39 8.75 -11.48
CA MET A 240 12.96 7.98 -12.58
C MET A 240 12.14 6.72 -12.92
N LEU A 241 11.39 6.16 -11.97
CA LEU A 241 10.43 5.06 -12.23
C LEU A 241 9.28 5.46 -13.17
N GLN A 242 9.01 6.75 -13.31
CA GLN A 242 8.02 7.27 -14.27
C GLN A 242 8.57 7.32 -15.70
N SER A 243 9.86 7.02 -15.90
CA SER A 243 10.47 7.07 -17.22
C SER A 243 10.18 5.83 -18.05
N LEU A 244 9.88 6.02 -19.34
CA LEU A 244 9.56 4.94 -20.26
C LEU A 244 10.70 3.91 -20.39
N ALA A 245 11.97 4.34 -20.34
CA ALA A 245 13.07 3.40 -20.46
C ALA A 245 13.14 2.44 -19.25
N TRP A 246 12.89 2.93 -18.03
CA TRP A 246 12.85 2.07 -16.85
C TRP A 246 11.63 1.16 -16.88
N GLN A 247 10.47 1.68 -17.29
CA GLN A 247 9.25 0.89 -17.43
C GLN A 247 9.41 -0.24 -18.47
N ARG A 248 10.10 0.00 -19.59
CA ARG A 248 10.41 -1.06 -20.57
C ARG A 248 11.27 -2.17 -19.98
N ILE A 249 12.33 -1.82 -19.26
CA ILE A 249 13.20 -2.82 -18.58
C ILE A 249 12.38 -3.61 -17.56
N LEU A 250 11.59 -2.92 -16.75
CA LEU A 250 10.70 -3.55 -15.76
C LEU A 250 9.67 -4.46 -16.44
N ALA A 251 9.08 -4.07 -17.58
CA ALA A 251 8.10 -4.86 -18.32
C ALA A 251 8.72 -6.14 -18.90
N THR A 252 9.94 -6.05 -19.44
CA THR A 252 10.71 -7.24 -19.84
C THR A 252 10.93 -8.18 -18.66
N GLN A 253 11.30 -7.64 -17.49
CA GLN A 253 11.51 -8.47 -16.31
C GLN A 253 10.22 -9.05 -15.73
N MET A 254 9.11 -8.31 -15.73
CA MET A 254 7.80 -8.82 -15.36
C MET A 254 7.38 -9.98 -16.28
N LYS A 255 7.49 -9.80 -17.60
CA LYS A 255 7.23 -10.87 -18.59
C LYS A 255 8.12 -12.09 -18.39
N GLN A 256 9.39 -11.90 -18.02
CA GLN A 256 10.29 -13.01 -17.70
C GLN A 256 9.86 -13.72 -16.41
N GLN A 257 9.50 -12.98 -15.35
CA GLN A 257 9.03 -13.55 -14.09
C GLN A 257 7.77 -14.39 -14.30
N ALA A 258 6.82 -13.92 -15.13
CA ALA A 258 5.59 -14.66 -15.42
C ALA A 258 5.83 -16.02 -16.10
N LYS A 259 6.96 -16.19 -16.77
CA LYS A 259 7.35 -17.45 -17.44
C LYS A 259 8.18 -18.38 -16.56
N ARG A 260 8.68 -17.93 -15.42
CA ARG A 260 9.62 -18.72 -14.60
C ARG A 260 8.88 -19.80 -13.84
N VAL A 261 9.39 -21.03 -13.94
CA VAL A 261 9.03 -22.14 -13.05
C VAL A 261 9.89 -22.03 -11.79
N SER A 262 9.49 -21.15 -10.87
CA SER A 262 10.15 -20.94 -9.59
C SER A 262 9.17 -20.36 -8.57
N TYR A 263 9.44 -20.54 -7.28
CA TYR A 263 8.69 -19.84 -6.25
C TYR A 263 8.79 -18.32 -6.43
N GLY A 264 7.66 -17.60 -6.30
CA GLY A 264 7.66 -16.12 -6.31
C GLY A 264 8.50 -15.49 -5.18
N SER A 265 8.87 -16.30 -4.18
CA SER A 265 9.78 -15.93 -3.09
C SER A 265 11.25 -16.17 -3.39
N ASP A 266 11.64 -16.62 -4.59
CA ASP A 266 13.05 -16.73 -4.95
C ASP A 266 13.74 -15.38 -4.72
N ASN A 267 14.85 -15.40 -3.98
CA ASN A 267 15.48 -14.20 -3.45
C ASN A 267 16.58 -13.65 -4.37
N LYS A 268 16.76 -14.25 -5.55
CA LYS A 268 17.79 -13.88 -6.51
C LYS A 268 17.44 -12.57 -7.22
N ALA A 269 18.33 -11.58 -7.07
CA ALA A 269 18.21 -10.33 -7.81
C ALA A 269 18.67 -10.52 -9.27
N TYR A 270 17.87 -10.03 -10.21
CA TYR A 270 18.29 -9.79 -11.59
C TYR A 270 19.12 -8.51 -11.63
N PHE A 271 20.35 -8.60 -12.13
CA PHE A 271 21.23 -7.45 -12.32
C PHE A 271 21.20 -7.04 -13.78
N LEU A 272 20.99 -5.74 -14.03
CA LEU A 272 20.88 -5.24 -15.40
C LEU A 272 22.19 -5.46 -16.16
N ASN A 273 22.07 -5.89 -17.41
CA ASN A 273 23.20 -6.00 -18.32
C ASN A 273 23.70 -4.60 -18.77
N GLU A 274 24.79 -4.54 -19.53
CA GLU A 274 25.37 -3.26 -19.97
C GLU A 274 24.42 -2.44 -20.86
N GLN A 275 23.67 -3.08 -21.75
CA GLN A 275 22.72 -2.40 -22.64
C GLN A 275 21.55 -1.79 -21.85
N GLU A 276 20.98 -2.56 -20.92
CA GLU A 276 19.91 -2.09 -20.02
C GLU A 276 20.41 -0.95 -19.13
N ARG A 277 21.63 -1.03 -18.59
CA ARG A 277 22.23 0.05 -17.80
C ARG A 277 22.39 1.33 -18.61
N LYS A 278 22.92 1.23 -19.84
CA LYS A 278 23.01 2.37 -20.77
C LYS A 278 21.63 2.96 -21.07
N ALA A 279 20.63 2.14 -21.33
CA ALA A 279 19.26 2.58 -21.58
C ALA A 279 18.66 3.29 -20.36
N ALA A 280 18.83 2.72 -19.15
CA ALA A 280 18.36 3.30 -17.89
C ALA A 280 19.01 4.66 -17.59
N ALA A 281 20.26 4.87 -18.01
CA ALA A 281 21.03 6.09 -17.77
C ALA A 281 20.66 7.27 -18.70
N LYS A 282 19.90 7.04 -19.79
CA LYS A 282 19.52 8.09 -20.76
C LYS A 282 18.50 9.10 -20.23
N ASN A 283 17.77 8.79 -19.16
CA ASN A 283 16.65 9.61 -18.65
C ASN A 283 17.08 10.76 -17.72
N ARG A 284 18.23 11.40 -17.98
CA ARG A 284 18.82 12.42 -17.09
C ARG A 284 17.94 13.66 -16.89
N LYS A 285 17.05 13.96 -17.85
CA LYS A 285 16.21 15.17 -17.87
C LYS A 285 14.94 15.08 -17.02
N THR A 286 14.58 13.90 -16.49
CA THR A 286 13.36 13.75 -15.67
C THR A 286 13.55 14.46 -14.32
N LYS A 287 12.66 15.43 -14.05
CA LYS A 287 12.66 16.25 -12.83
C LYS A 287 11.44 15.94 -11.97
N VAL A 288 11.59 16.10 -10.66
CA VAL A 288 10.51 16.06 -9.69
C VAL A 288 9.68 17.33 -9.86
N ASP A 289 8.41 17.20 -10.22
CA ASP A 289 7.48 18.32 -10.35
C ASP A 289 6.43 18.25 -9.23
N GLN A 290 6.52 19.17 -8.27
CA GLN A 290 5.65 19.19 -7.10
C GLN A 290 4.25 19.73 -7.40
N ASP A 291 4.13 20.63 -8.37
CA ASP A 291 2.84 21.21 -8.75
C ASP A 291 2.05 20.24 -9.62
N ALA A 292 2.70 19.58 -10.57
CA ALA A 292 2.08 18.48 -11.31
C ALA A 292 1.65 17.36 -10.36
N ALA A 293 2.50 16.97 -9.40
CA ALA A 293 2.13 15.97 -8.40
C ALA A 293 0.94 16.40 -7.52
N ARG A 294 0.84 17.69 -7.18
CA ARG A 294 -0.31 18.23 -6.45
C ARG A 294 -1.59 18.07 -7.27
N ARG A 295 -1.58 18.50 -8.54
CA ARG A 295 -2.72 18.39 -9.46
C ARG A 295 -3.18 16.94 -9.64
N GLU A 296 -2.25 16.02 -9.92
CA GLU A 296 -2.58 14.61 -10.12
C GLU A 296 -3.07 13.91 -8.85
N HIS A 297 -2.48 14.24 -7.69
CA HIS A 297 -2.99 13.72 -6.43
C HIS A 297 -4.41 14.21 -6.13
N ASP A 298 -4.71 15.48 -6.41
CA ASP A 298 -6.05 16.03 -6.18
C ASP A 298 -7.08 15.41 -7.12
N LYS A 299 -6.71 15.14 -8.39
CA LYS A 299 -7.53 14.36 -9.33
C LYS A 299 -7.80 12.95 -8.81
N TYR A 300 -6.76 12.25 -8.33
CA TYR A 300 -6.89 10.93 -7.71
C TYR A 300 -7.84 10.95 -6.50
N MET A 301 -7.71 11.94 -5.61
CA MET A 301 -8.61 12.03 -4.45
C MET A 301 -10.06 12.31 -4.86
N ARG A 302 -10.29 13.08 -5.93
CA ARG A 302 -11.63 13.30 -6.49
C ARG A 302 -12.20 12.02 -7.09
N SER A 303 -11.41 11.26 -7.85
CA SER A 303 -11.87 9.99 -8.44
C SER A 303 -12.19 8.94 -7.37
N GLN A 304 -11.35 8.82 -6.33
CA GLN A 304 -11.61 7.92 -5.20
C GLN A 304 -12.90 8.28 -4.45
N LYS A 305 -13.15 9.59 -4.20
CA LYS A 305 -14.40 10.05 -3.58
C LYS A 305 -15.61 9.76 -4.47
N ALA A 306 -15.50 9.96 -5.77
CA ALA A 306 -16.58 9.66 -6.71
C ALA A 306 -16.89 8.15 -6.78
N MET A 307 -15.85 7.30 -6.80
CA MET A 307 -15.98 5.85 -6.76
C MET A 307 -16.64 5.39 -5.45
N GLN A 308 -16.19 5.91 -4.31
CA GLN A 308 -16.79 5.58 -3.01
C GLN A 308 -18.28 5.92 -2.96
N ARG A 309 -18.67 7.10 -3.48
CA ARG A 309 -20.09 7.49 -3.58
C ARG A 309 -20.90 6.51 -4.43
N LYS A 310 -20.36 6.05 -5.57
CA LYS A 310 -21.02 5.05 -6.42
C LYS A 310 -21.16 3.70 -5.71
N LEU A 311 -20.12 3.24 -5.01
CA LEU A 311 -20.17 2.00 -4.22
C LEU A 311 -21.20 2.07 -3.09
N ASP A 312 -21.28 3.22 -2.40
CA ASP A 312 -22.26 3.42 -1.32
C ASP A 312 -23.69 3.46 -1.86
N GLN A 313 -23.90 4.06 -3.04
CA GLN A 313 -25.18 4.03 -3.74
C GLN A 313 -25.58 2.60 -4.11
N GLN A 314 -24.68 1.83 -4.74
CA GLN A 314 -24.94 0.42 -5.08
C GLN A 314 -25.24 -0.44 -3.86
N LYS A 315 -24.56 -0.21 -2.73
CA LYS A 315 -24.86 -0.89 -1.47
C LYS A 315 -26.27 -0.57 -0.97
N ARG A 316 -26.69 0.69 -1.00
CA ARG A 316 -28.04 1.10 -0.60
C ARG A 316 -29.11 0.47 -1.49
N GLU A 317 -28.88 0.44 -2.80
CA GLU A 317 -29.76 -0.21 -3.77
C GLU A 317 -29.85 -1.72 -3.50
N SER A 318 -28.71 -2.40 -3.31
CA SER A 318 -28.66 -3.82 -2.95
C SER A 318 -29.44 -4.13 -1.67
N GLU A 319 -29.29 -3.32 -0.61
CA GLU A 319 -30.04 -3.49 0.63
C GLU A 319 -31.54 -3.26 0.46
N ARG A 320 -31.94 -2.30 -0.39
CA ARG A 320 -33.36 -2.09 -0.73
C ARG A 320 -33.93 -3.31 -1.46
N THR A 321 -33.20 -3.86 -2.43
CA THR A 321 -33.59 -5.07 -3.16
C THR A 321 -33.71 -6.27 -2.22
N LYS A 322 -32.75 -6.49 -1.31
CA LYS A 322 -32.82 -7.56 -0.31
C LYS A 322 -34.05 -7.42 0.61
N ARG A 323 -34.37 -6.20 1.04
CA ARG A 323 -35.57 -5.93 1.86
C ARG A 323 -36.85 -6.24 1.10
N GLN A 324 -36.94 -5.87 -0.18
CA GLN A 324 -38.09 -6.20 -1.03
C GLN A 324 -38.22 -7.72 -1.22
N ALA A 325 -37.12 -8.41 -1.52
CA ALA A 325 -37.10 -9.87 -1.65
C ALA A 325 -37.55 -10.58 -0.35
N ARG A 326 -37.13 -10.09 0.82
CA ARG A 326 -37.60 -10.61 2.12
C ARG A 326 -39.10 -10.41 2.32
N LYS A 327 -39.66 -9.25 1.94
CA LYS A 327 -41.10 -9.00 2.02
C LYS A 327 -41.89 -9.94 1.10
N ILE A 328 -41.44 -10.09 -0.14
CA ILE A 328 -42.05 -11.01 -1.12
C ILE A 328 -42.00 -12.45 -0.61
N ARG A 329 -40.87 -12.90 -0.07
CA ARG A 329 -40.74 -14.24 0.51
C ARG A 329 -41.68 -14.44 1.70
N LYS A 330 -41.83 -13.46 2.58
CA LYS A 330 -42.78 -13.53 3.71
C LYS A 330 -44.22 -13.61 3.23
N GLN A 331 -44.60 -12.84 2.21
CA GLN A 331 -45.92 -12.89 1.60
C GLN A 331 -46.17 -14.25 0.92
N SER A 332 -45.19 -14.74 0.16
CA SER A 332 -45.25 -16.05 -0.50
C SER A 332 -45.40 -17.20 0.52
N ASN A 333 -44.63 -17.18 1.62
CA ASN A 333 -44.79 -18.17 2.69
C ASN A 333 -46.19 -18.13 3.31
N LYS A 334 -46.73 -16.93 3.58
CA LYS A 334 -48.08 -16.79 4.15
C LYS A 334 -49.17 -17.30 3.19
N ILE A 335 -49.02 -17.08 1.89
CA ILE A 335 -49.92 -17.64 0.87
C ILE A 335 -49.81 -19.17 0.84
N LYS A 336 -48.59 -19.71 0.95
CA LYS A 336 -48.38 -21.15 1.02
C LYS A 336 -49.05 -21.77 2.24
N GLU A 337 -48.84 -21.20 3.44
CA GLU A 337 -49.47 -21.66 4.68
C GLU A 337 -51.01 -21.65 4.58
N LEU A 338 -51.59 -20.61 3.98
CA LEU A 338 -53.04 -20.53 3.74
C LEU A 338 -53.51 -21.61 2.76
N ASN A 339 -52.78 -21.84 1.68
CA ASN A 339 -53.10 -22.89 0.72
C ASN A 339 -52.99 -24.29 1.34
N ASP A 340 -51.97 -24.55 2.16
CA ASP A 340 -51.78 -25.81 2.87
C ASP A 340 -52.93 -26.06 3.86
N MET A 341 -53.37 -25.02 4.58
CA MET A 341 -54.55 -25.08 5.48
C MET A 341 -55.84 -25.37 4.70
N LEU A 342 -56.06 -24.70 3.57
CA LEU A 342 -57.21 -24.98 2.70
C LEU A 342 -57.19 -26.41 2.15
N LYS A 343 -56.01 -26.93 1.81
CA LYS A 343 -55.84 -28.29 1.30
C LYS A 343 -56.17 -29.35 2.36
N MET A 344 -55.64 -29.19 3.57
CA MET A 344 -55.94 -30.09 4.69
C MET A 344 -57.41 -30.00 5.13
N GLY A 345 -57.94 -28.78 5.24
CA GLY A 345 -59.35 -28.55 5.58
C GLY A 345 -60.30 -29.18 4.55
N PHE A 346 -59.99 -29.03 3.26
CA PHE A 346 -60.75 -29.67 2.19
C PHE A 346 -60.66 -31.20 2.23
N GLN A 347 -59.47 -31.77 2.51
CA GLN A 347 -59.33 -33.23 2.65
C GLN A 347 -60.25 -33.79 3.72
N ASN A 348 -60.22 -33.21 4.93
CA ASN A 348 -61.08 -33.63 6.03
C ASN A 348 -62.57 -33.49 5.69
N PHE A 349 -62.95 -32.38 5.03
CA PHE A 349 -64.33 -32.13 4.61
C PHE A 349 -64.81 -33.13 3.54
N HIS A 350 -63.96 -33.39 2.54
CA HIS A 350 -64.24 -34.31 1.45
C HIS A 350 -64.35 -35.76 1.93
N ASP A 351 -63.55 -36.18 2.91
CA ASP A 351 -63.65 -37.53 3.46
C ASP A 351 -64.99 -37.75 4.18
N GLY A 352 -65.56 -36.71 4.80
CA GLY A 352 -66.95 -36.73 5.28
C GLY A 352 -68.00 -36.83 4.17
N TYR A 353 -67.81 -36.11 3.05
CA TYR A 353 -68.69 -36.18 1.87
C TYR A 353 -68.65 -37.56 1.18
N LYS A 354 -67.49 -38.22 1.14
CA LYS A 354 -67.34 -39.58 0.64
C LYS A 354 -68.18 -40.59 1.42
N LEU A 355 -68.20 -40.48 2.75
CA LEU A 355 -69.00 -41.36 3.61
C LEU A 355 -70.51 -41.16 3.41
N GLN A 356 -70.93 -40.00 2.89
CA GLN A 356 -72.32 -39.69 2.53
C GLN A 356 -72.67 -40.03 1.07
N GLY A 357 -71.74 -40.63 0.30
CA GLY A 357 -71.96 -40.98 -1.11
C GLY A 357 -71.96 -39.79 -2.09
N LYS A 358 -71.50 -38.61 -1.67
CA LYS A 358 -71.48 -37.39 -2.51
C LYS A 358 -70.20 -37.28 -3.34
N SER A 359 -70.28 -36.57 -4.46
CA SER A 359 -69.17 -36.42 -5.39
C SER A 359 -68.12 -35.40 -4.92
N LYS A 360 -66.88 -35.55 -5.40
CA LYS A 360 -65.79 -34.59 -5.12
C LYS A 360 -66.09 -33.18 -5.64
N GLN A 361 -66.83 -33.05 -6.74
CA GLN A 361 -67.21 -31.76 -7.32
C GLN A 361 -68.21 -31.00 -6.44
N GLU A 362 -69.17 -31.71 -5.83
CA GLU A 362 -70.07 -31.12 -4.83
C GLU A 362 -69.30 -30.66 -3.59
N ALA A 363 -68.37 -31.50 -3.09
CA ALA A 363 -67.52 -31.13 -1.96
C ALA A 363 -66.68 -29.88 -2.24
N ILE A 364 -66.13 -29.73 -3.46
CA ILE A 364 -65.39 -28.52 -3.87
C ILE A 364 -66.29 -27.29 -3.85
N THR A 365 -67.51 -27.41 -4.38
CA THR A 365 -68.45 -26.28 -4.48
C THR A 365 -68.91 -25.80 -3.11
N ASP A 366 -69.22 -26.73 -2.22
CA ASP A 366 -69.75 -26.41 -0.87
C ASP A 366 -68.64 -25.92 0.07
N PHE A 367 -67.46 -26.55 0.06
CA PHE A 367 -66.32 -26.08 0.84
C PHE A 367 -65.83 -24.70 0.37
N ALA A 368 -65.88 -24.45 -0.95
CA ALA A 368 -65.56 -23.16 -1.52
C ALA A 368 -66.51 -22.05 -1.02
N LYS A 369 -67.82 -22.33 -0.96
CA LYS A 369 -68.81 -21.41 -0.35
C LYS A 369 -68.53 -21.17 1.13
N MET A 370 -68.25 -22.24 1.90
CA MET A 370 -67.99 -22.16 3.34
C MET A 370 -66.74 -21.33 3.67
N MET A 371 -65.67 -21.49 2.87
CA MET A 371 -64.41 -20.76 3.03
C MET A 371 -64.36 -19.44 2.26
N ASN A 372 -65.48 -19.02 1.65
CA ASN A 372 -65.62 -17.82 0.83
C ASN A 372 -64.51 -17.66 -0.24
N VAL A 373 -64.20 -18.75 -0.94
CA VAL A 373 -63.25 -18.81 -2.05
C VAL A 373 -63.95 -19.32 -3.31
N THR A 374 -63.43 -18.98 -4.49
CA THR A 374 -64.04 -19.48 -5.73
C THR A 374 -63.76 -20.98 -5.92
N PRO A 375 -64.71 -21.76 -6.44
CA PRO A 375 -64.51 -23.19 -6.70
C PRO A 375 -63.28 -23.47 -7.58
N SER A 376 -63.06 -22.65 -8.61
CA SER A 376 -61.89 -22.75 -9.51
C SER A 376 -60.55 -22.50 -8.82
N LYS A 377 -60.51 -21.64 -7.81
CA LYS A 377 -59.31 -21.36 -7.01
C LYS A 377 -59.04 -22.50 -6.04
N LEU A 378 -60.07 -23.02 -5.38
CA LEU A 378 -59.95 -24.17 -4.49
C LEU A 378 -59.47 -25.40 -5.28
N GLU A 379 -60.07 -25.68 -6.44
CA GLU A 379 -59.71 -26.80 -7.30
C GLU A 379 -58.23 -26.77 -7.74
N ARG A 380 -57.67 -25.57 -8.01
CA ARG A 380 -56.23 -25.40 -8.27
C ARG A 380 -55.34 -25.66 -7.05
N ILE A 381 -55.81 -25.40 -5.84
CA ILE A 381 -55.06 -25.61 -4.59
C ILE A 381 -55.10 -27.09 -4.18
N VAL A 382 -56.23 -27.78 -4.42
CA VAL A 382 -56.42 -29.18 -4.03
C VAL A 382 -56.09 -30.21 -5.12
N LYS A 383 -55.77 -29.77 -6.35
CA LYS A 383 -54.93 -30.55 -7.26
C LYS A 383 -53.58 -30.85 -6.60
#